data_AF-A0A0D1YDM9-F1
#
_entry.id   AF-A0A0D1YDM9-F1
#
_cell.length_a   1.000
_cell.length_b   1.000
_cell.length_c   1.000
_cell.angle_alpha   90.00
_cell.angle_beta   90.00
_cell.angle_gamma   90.00
#
_symmetry.space_group_name_H-M   'P 1'
#
loop_
_entity.id
_entity.type
_entity.pdbx_description
1 polymer ?
#
loop_
_entity_poly.entity_id
_entity_poly.type
_entity_poly.pdbx_seq_one_letter_code
_entity_poly.pdbx_strand_id
1 'polypeptide(L)'
;MGAKVPRNFRLLEELEKGEKGLGAEACSYGLADGDDLMMSNWNGTILGPPHSAHENRIYSVNIHCGEQYPDVPPTIQFVSRVNLPCVDQKTGKVDPSKLPCLANWKRDYTMETILIELRRGSGQWEARDLFRRASAKFPVPTDRGVESIANDGVSLFDGVSCQQTRNVRMPRQFAPKRSGVHRLGCLSLYRALLRECGRLSTALGQKAAHGTKGTLRSIVRYRFDKDRDILSPPQVANGITAGYCFLDLLRSCNAGSSQSLARFTQTLESMSIQAQDTATRRAKFASLWRPPPPHHRRRLEHLKKVKNPANYAHDPSDPRIFHHPAPLSSIKSGVRKVPNLIVTQGIPVLKYPGPQPVLINRVVKNKIKWGIKTFNQHKQLEDQRHLAECEDEWDDIVQTRHGVKKGVEEAEEGKWVQSIRDADAHLEKRLAEQMRRNTELSGKFHEIVVAERELKEKERREAKHQRRMARKRALDEDAEMKTTQEEREPSTGDN
;
A
#
# COMPACT_ATOMS: atom_id res chain seq x y z
N MET A 1 -53.59 26.59 2.42
CA MET A 1 -52.40 26.86 1.59
C MET A 1 -51.31 27.38 2.50
N GLY A 2 -50.19 26.65 2.65
CA GLY A 2 -49.05 27.12 3.45
C GLY A 2 -48.36 28.31 2.77
N ALA A 3 -47.90 29.28 3.56
CA ALA A 3 -47.20 30.45 3.04
C ALA A 3 -45.91 30.06 2.30
N LYS A 4 -45.69 30.59 1.09
CA LYS A 4 -44.51 30.31 0.27
C LYS A 4 -43.32 31.13 0.78
N VAL A 5 -42.32 30.48 1.37
CA VAL A 5 -41.10 31.13 1.90
C VAL A 5 -40.38 31.87 0.76
N PRO A 6 -40.08 33.18 0.88
CA PRO A 6 -39.38 33.92 -0.19
C PRO A 6 -37.95 33.40 -0.43
N ARG A 7 -37.44 33.59 -1.67
CA ARG A 7 -36.11 33.13 -2.11
C ARG A 7 -34.99 33.47 -1.13
N ASN A 8 -34.91 34.74 -0.71
CA ASN A 8 -33.81 35.20 0.12
C ASN A 8 -33.82 34.56 1.52
N PHE A 9 -34.99 34.26 2.09
CA PHE A 9 -35.08 33.52 3.35
C PHE A 9 -34.58 32.07 3.20
N ARG A 10 -34.86 31.44 2.05
CA ARG A 10 -34.32 30.10 1.77
C ARG A 10 -32.79 30.12 1.63
N LEU A 11 -32.25 31.10 0.91
CA LEU A 11 -30.81 31.23 0.72
C LEU A 11 -30.08 31.58 2.03
N LEU A 12 -30.69 32.41 2.89
CA LEU A 12 -30.18 32.69 4.23
C LEU A 12 -30.19 31.45 5.12
N GLU A 13 -31.24 30.63 5.08
CA GLU A 13 -31.30 29.35 5.80
C GLU A 13 -30.19 28.40 5.33
N GLU A 14 -29.90 28.35 4.03
CA GLU A 14 -28.81 27.55 3.48
C GLU A 14 -27.44 28.14 3.83
N LEU A 15 -27.26 29.46 3.84
CA LEU A 15 -26.03 30.12 4.27
C LEU A 15 -25.71 29.80 5.72
N GLU A 16 -26.69 29.94 6.61
CA GLU A 16 -26.55 29.66 8.04
C GLU A 16 -26.16 28.20 8.28
N LYS A 17 -26.73 27.26 7.52
CA LYS A 17 -26.37 25.84 7.59
C LYS A 17 -24.96 25.56 7.08
N GLY A 18 -24.55 26.24 5.99
CA GLY A 18 -23.20 26.15 5.42
C GLY A 18 -22.13 26.67 6.38
N GLU A 19 -22.31 27.88 6.93
CA GLU A 19 -21.35 28.53 7.83
C GLU A 19 -21.24 27.86 9.19
N LYS A 20 -22.36 27.35 9.74
CA LYS A 20 -22.35 26.61 11.00
C LYS A 20 -21.84 25.17 10.85
N GLY A 21 -21.52 24.72 9.64
CA GLY A 21 -21.03 23.38 9.37
C GLY A 21 -22.02 22.28 9.76
N LEU A 22 -23.33 22.56 9.71
CA LEU A 22 -24.40 21.63 10.12
C LEU A 22 -24.76 20.62 9.02
N GLY A 23 -24.09 20.68 7.86
CA GLY A 23 -24.26 19.76 6.74
C GLY A 23 -23.39 18.50 6.82
N ALA A 24 -23.55 17.62 5.84
CA ALA A 24 -22.78 16.39 5.70
C ALA A 24 -21.26 16.68 5.62
N GLU A 25 -20.48 16.05 6.51
CA GLU A 25 -19.02 16.25 6.72
C GLU A 25 -18.15 16.19 5.44
N ALA A 26 -18.66 15.61 4.36
CA ALA A 26 -17.94 15.44 3.11
C ALA A 26 -18.24 16.51 2.04
N CYS A 27 -19.16 17.43 2.30
CA CYS A 27 -19.52 18.51 1.40
C CYS A 27 -19.57 19.83 2.17
N SER A 28 -19.04 20.90 1.61
CA SER A 28 -19.19 22.25 2.15
C SER A 28 -19.63 23.21 1.05
N TYR A 29 -20.32 24.27 1.42
CA TYR A 29 -20.75 25.31 0.49
C TYR A 29 -20.84 26.65 1.21
N GLY A 30 -20.59 27.74 0.50
CA GLY A 30 -20.63 29.10 1.00
C GLY A 30 -20.78 30.11 -0.12
N LEU A 31 -20.92 31.39 0.23
CA LEU A 31 -20.97 32.46 -0.77
C LEU A 31 -19.61 32.60 -1.47
N ALA A 32 -19.65 32.82 -2.78
CA ALA A 32 -18.45 33.09 -3.55
C ALA A 32 -17.93 34.52 -3.31
N ASP A 33 -18.85 35.47 -3.11
CA ASP A 33 -18.58 36.86 -2.76
C ASP A 33 -19.42 37.24 -1.54
N GLY A 34 -18.77 37.71 -0.48
CA GLY A 34 -19.43 38.10 0.78
C GLY A 34 -20.30 39.36 0.65
N ASP A 35 -20.07 40.15 -0.40
CA ASP A 35 -20.77 41.40 -0.66
C ASP A 35 -22.00 41.21 -1.59
N ASP A 36 -22.27 39.99 -2.08
CA ASP A 36 -23.43 39.70 -2.93
C ASP A 36 -24.73 39.62 -2.11
N LEU A 37 -25.41 40.77 -2.00
CA LEU A 37 -26.72 40.91 -1.36
C LEU A 37 -27.81 39.99 -1.93
N MET A 38 -27.70 39.60 -3.21
CA MET A 38 -28.67 38.74 -3.89
C MET A 38 -28.36 37.25 -3.71
N MET A 39 -27.23 36.90 -3.09
CA MET A 39 -26.80 35.53 -2.78
C MET A 39 -26.91 34.61 -3.99
N SER A 40 -26.44 35.08 -5.14
CA SER A 40 -26.63 34.40 -6.42
C SER A 40 -25.49 33.42 -6.71
N ASN A 41 -24.27 33.75 -6.28
CA ASN A 41 -23.08 32.95 -6.57
C ASN A 41 -22.52 32.28 -5.32
N TRP A 42 -22.35 30.96 -5.42
CA TRP A 42 -21.92 30.11 -4.32
C TRP A 42 -20.74 29.25 -4.75
N ASN A 43 -19.83 28.99 -3.81
CA ASN A 43 -18.79 28.01 -3.93
C ASN A 43 -19.20 26.73 -3.19
N GLY A 44 -18.81 25.58 -3.73
CA GLY A 44 -19.08 24.27 -3.16
C GLY A 44 -17.83 23.42 -3.23
N THR A 45 -17.58 22.63 -2.21
CA THR A 45 -16.46 21.70 -2.14
C THR A 45 -16.97 20.31 -1.84
N ILE A 46 -16.57 19.33 -2.66
CA ILE A 46 -16.95 17.93 -2.52
C ILE A 46 -15.71 17.10 -2.24
N LEU A 47 -15.73 16.33 -1.15
CA LEU A 47 -14.73 15.31 -0.88
C LEU A 47 -15.13 14.00 -1.57
N GLY A 48 -14.24 13.47 -2.40
CA GLY A 48 -14.50 12.25 -3.15
C GLY A 48 -14.85 11.05 -2.23
N PRO A 49 -15.74 10.15 -2.68
CA PRO A 49 -16.20 9.03 -1.87
C PRO A 49 -15.05 8.06 -1.53
N PRO A 50 -15.04 7.48 -0.32
CA PRO A 50 -14.01 6.51 0.08
C PRO A 50 -14.07 5.27 -0.82
N HIS A 51 -12.92 4.64 -1.07
CA HIS A 51 -12.80 3.45 -1.91
C HIS A 51 -13.14 3.66 -3.40
N SER A 52 -13.07 4.90 -3.90
CA SER A 52 -13.19 5.24 -5.33
C SER A 52 -11.87 5.76 -5.89
N ALA A 53 -11.77 5.90 -7.23
CA ALA A 53 -10.64 6.59 -7.86
C ALA A 53 -10.51 8.09 -7.46
N HIS A 54 -11.49 8.60 -6.74
CA HIS A 54 -11.59 9.97 -6.25
C HIS A 54 -11.35 10.11 -4.75
N GLU A 55 -10.96 9.03 -4.07
CA GLU A 55 -10.60 9.05 -2.65
C GLU A 55 -9.50 10.10 -2.36
N ASN A 56 -9.69 10.87 -1.28
CA ASN A 56 -8.81 11.96 -0.86
C ASN A 56 -8.63 13.11 -1.88
N ARG A 57 -9.53 13.22 -2.86
CA ARG A 57 -9.57 14.38 -3.78
C ARG A 57 -10.66 15.35 -3.36
N ILE A 58 -10.33 16.63 -3.44
CA ILE A 58 -11.22 17.75 -3.17
C ILE A 58 -11.60 18.38 -4.50
N TYR A 59 -12.90 18.44 -4.78
CA TYR A 59 -13.44 19.07 -5.99
C TYR A 59 -14.11 20.38 -5.65
N SER A 60 -13.66 21.46 -6.28
CA SER A 60 -14.31 22.77 -6.19
C SER A 60 -15.34 22.95 -7.29
N VAL A 61 -16.52 23.42 -6.92
CA VAL A 61 -17.72 23.56 -7.74
C VAL A 61 -18.28 24.96 -7.54
N ASN A 62 -18.68 25.61 -8.63
CA ASN A 62 -19.43 26.86 -8.60
C ASN A 62 -20.92 26.55 -8.77
N ILE A 63 -21.74 27.13 -7.92
CA ILE A 63 -23.20 26.99 -7.93
C ILE A 63 -23.80 28.38 -8.15
N HIS A 64 -24.67 28.50 -9.13
CA HIS A 64 -25.36 29.75 -9.44
C HIS A 64 -26.87 29.58 -9.24
N CYS A 65 -27.41 30.33 -8.28
CA CYS A 65 -28.81 30.34 -7.88
C CYS A 65 -29.55 31.49 -8.57
N GLY A 66 -30.29 31.16 -9.62
CA GLY A 66 -31.09 32.15 -10.36
C GLY A 66 -32.22 32.77 -9.53
N GLU A 67 -32.90 33.77 -10.10
CA GLU A 67 -33.99 34.52 -9.45
C GLU A 67 -35.20 33.64 -9.09
N GLN A 68 -35.37 32.51 -9.78
CA GLN A 68 -36.47 31.57 -9.59
C GLN A 68 -36.15 30.45 -8.60
N TYR A 69 -34.98 30.46 -7.95
CA TYR A 69 -34.67 29.51 -6.88
C TYR A 69 -35.53 29.79 -5.64
N PRO A 70 -36.07 28.76 -4.93
CA PRO A 70 -35.91 27.32 -5.09
C PRO A 70 -36.98 26.63 -5.98
N ASP A 71 -37.77 27.36 -6.77
CA ASP A 71 -38.75 26.74 -7.68
C ASP A 71 -38.06 26.05 -8.88
N VAL A 72 -36.92 26.59 -9.32
CA VAL A 72 -36.08 26.04 -10.40
C VAL A 72 -34.71 25.64 -9.82
N PRO A 73 -34.09 24.53 -10.27
CA PRO A 73 -32.79 24.11 -9.79
C PRO A 73 -31.68 25.11 -10.12
N PRO A 74 -30.63 25.21 -9.29
CA PRO A 74 -29.47 26.05 -9.57
C PRO A 74 -28.58 25.40 -10.65
N THR A 75 -27.77 26.22 -11.30
CA THR A 75 -26.79 25.75 -12.29
C THR A 75 -25.45 25.46 -11.65
N ILE A 76 -24.79 24.36 -12.03
CA ILE A 76 -23.60 23.85 -11.36
C ILE A 76 -22.47 23.66 -12.37
N GLN A 77 -21.27 24.11 -12.01
CA GLN A 77 -20.07 24.01 -12.83
C GLN A 77 -18.86 23.59 -12.00
N PHE A 78 -18.16 22.54 -12.41
CA PHE A 78 -16.91 22.14 -11.79
C PHE A 78 -15.77 23.08 -12.21
N VAL A 79 -15.06 23.63 -11.21
CA VAL A 79 -13.80 24.38 -11.43
C VAL A 79 -12.66 23.41 -11.72
N SER A 80 -12.64 22.29 -10.98
CA SER A 80 -11.65 21.23 -11.18
C SER A 80 -12.04 20.29 -12.33
N ARG A 81 -11.10 19.93 -13.19
CA ARG A 81 -11.34 18.93 -14.24
C ARG A 81 -11.69 17.58 -13.63
N VAL A 82 -12.92 17.13 -13.86
CA VAL A 82 -13.44 15.84 -13.40
C VAL A 82 -14.00 15.07 -14.59
N ASN A 83 -13.84 13.75 -14.59
CA ASN A 83 -14.38 12.86 -15.62
C ASN A 83 -15.61 12.15 -15.06
N LEU A 84 -16.74 12.87 -15.03
CA LEU A 84 -18.04 12.32 -14.61
C LEU A 84 -18.96 12.25 -15.83
N PRO A 85 -19.79 11.22 -16.00
CA PRO A 85 -20.73 11.13 -17.13
C PRO A 85 -21.78 12.25 -17.18
N CYS A 86 -22.06 12.87 -16.03
CA CYS A 86 -22.99 13.99 -15.88
C CYS A 86 -22.34 15.37 -16.08
N VAL A 87 -21.02 15.44 -16.32
CA VAL A 87 -20.28 16.68 -16.49
C VAL A 87 -19.72 16.75 -17.90
N ASP A 88 -19.94 17.87 -18.59
CA ASP A 88 -19.29 18.12 -19.88
C ASP A 88 -17.79 18.35 -19.66
N GLN A 89 -16.96 17.54 -20.34
CA GLN A 89 -15.51 17.56 -20.18
C GLN A 89 -14.86 18.86 -20.68
N LYS A 90 -15.53 19.60 -21.58
CA LYS A 90 -15.00 20.85 -22.15
C LYS A 90 -15.36 22.08 -21.31
N THR A 91 -16.59 22.16 -20.82
CA THR A 91 -17.12 23.34 -20.12
C THR A 91 -17.15 23.17 -18.59
N GLY A 92 -17.10 21.92 -18.09
CA GLY A 92 -17.24 21.60 -16.67
C GLY A 92 -18.68 21.73 -16.15
N LYS A 93 -19.66 22.01 -17.00
CA LYS A 93 -21.07 22.21 -16.61
C LYS A 93 -21.76 20.86 -16.37
N VAL A 94 -22.60 20.78 -15.34
CA VAL A 94 -23.39 19.58 -15.01
C VAL A 94 -24.68 19.56 -15.84
N ASP A 95 -24.97 18.43 -16.49
CA ASP A 95 -26.20 18.21 -17.25
C ASP A 95 -27.38 17.86 -16.31
N PRO A 96 -28.44 18.69 -16.24
CA PRO A 96 -29.57 18.46 -15.34
C PRO A 96 -30.30 17.13 -15.58
N SER A 97 -30.41 16.70 -16.85
CA SER A 97 -31.14 15.47 -17.21
C SER A 97 -30.45 14.18 -16.75
N LYS A 98 -29.14 14.24 -16.47
CA LYS A 98 -28.36 13.07 -16.06
C LYS A 98 -28.28 12.91 -14.54
N LEU A 99 -28.72 13.92 -13.78
CA LEU A 99 -28.74 13.88 -12.32
C LEU A 99 -30.20 13.82 -11.83
N PRO A 100 -30.64 12.72 -11.19
CA PRO A 100 -32.05 12.53 -10.81
C PRO A 100 -32.63 13.66 -9.95
N CYS A 101 -31.83 14.27 -9.07
CA CYS A 101 -32.28 15.38 -8.23
C CYS A 101 -32.51 16.68 -8.99
N LEU A 102 -31.81 16.91 -10.10
CA LEU A 102 -32.02 18.08 -10.97
C LEU A 102 -33.12 17.81 -12.01
N ALA A 103 -33.25 16.57 -12.48
CA ALA A 103 -34.28 16.18 -13.44
C ALA A 103 -35.70 16.25 -12.81
N ASN A 104 -35.83 15.82 -11.56
CA ASN A 104 -37.09 15.86 -10.80
C ASN A 104 -36.98 16.84 -9.63
N TRP A 105 -36.67 18.10 -9.93
CA TRP A 105 -36.45 19.13 -8.93
C TRP A 105 -37.68 19.34 -8.05
N LYS A 106 -37.46 19.39 -6.73
CA LYS A 106 -38.47 19.72 -5.73
C LYS A 106 -37.98 20.92 -4.93
N ARG A 107 -38.91 21.79 -4.54
CA ARG A 107 -38.63 22.97 -3.71
C ARG A 107 -37.93 22.63 -2.37
N ASP A 108 -38.11 21.41 -1.89
CA ASP A 108 -37.51 20.93 -0.64
C ASP A 108 -36.03 20.58 -0.77
N TYR A 109 -35.53 20.36 -1.99
CA TYR A 109 -34.11 20.07 -2.22
C TYR A 109 -33.24 21.30 -1.99
N THR A 110 -32.06 21.07 -1.42
CA THR A 110 -31.07 22.09 -1.03
C THR A 110 -29.80 21.98 -1.88
N MET A 111 -28.92 22.98 -1.83
CA MET A 111 -27.58 22.87 -2.43
C MET A 111 -26.80 21.69 -1.87
N GLU A 112 -26.95 21.38 -0.59
CA GLU A 112 -26.36 20.20 0.03
C GLU A 112 -26.82 18.89 -0.63
N THR A 113 -28.12 18.78 -0.90
CA THR A 113 -28.71 17.59 -1.56
C THR A 113 -28.05 17.35 -2.92
N ILE A 114 -27.81 18.42 -3.67
CA ILE A 114 -27.13 18.37 -4.97
C ILE A 114 -25.69 17.87 -4.81
N LEU A 115 -24.94 18.43 -3.85
CA LEU A 115 -23.54 18.05 -3.61
C LEU A 115 -23.40 16.59 -3.15
N ILE A 116 -24.33 16.11 -2.30
CA ILE A 116 -24.38 14.70 -1.86
C ILE A 116 -24.69 13.78 -3.04
N GLU A 117 -25.65 14.13 -3.91
CA GLU A 117 -25.98 13.30 -5.07
C GLU A 117 -24.86 13.30 -6.13
N LEU A 118 -24.13 14.41 -6.30
CA LEU A 118 -22.91 14.43 -7.12
C LEU A 118 -21.81 13.51 -6.56
N ARG A 119 -21.66 13.48 -5.22
CA ARG A 119 -20.74 12.56 -4.53
C ARG A 119 -21.19 11.10 -4.65
N ARG A 120 -22.49 10.82 -4.53
CA ARG A 120 -23.06 9.47 -4.67
C ARG A 120 -22.94 8.94 -6.09
N GLY A 121 -23.27 9.79 -7.07
CA GLY A 121 -23.00 9.56 -8.47
C GLY A 121 -21.54 9.15 -8.64
N SER A 122 -20.62 9.90 -8.02
CA SER A 122 -19.18 9.64 -8.02
C SER A 122 -18.74 8.20 -7.73
N GLY A 123 -19.43 7.50 -6.84
CA GLY A 123 -19.17 6.09 -6.57
C GLY A 123 -19.89 5.11 -7.52
N GLN A 124 -21.14 5.44 -7.92
CA GLN A 124 -21.99 4.52 -8.70
C GLN A 124 -21.65 4.46 -10.19
N TRP A 125 -21.23 5.57 -10.81
CA TRP A 125 -20.91 5.55 -12.24
C TRP A 125 -19.58 4.86 -12.56
N GLU A 126 -18.66 4.77 -11.61
CA GLU A 126 -17.40 4.02 -11.79
C GLU A 126 -17.67 2.51 -11.85
N ALA A 127 -18.58 1.99 -11.00
CA ALA A 127 -19.00 0.60 -11.06
C ALA A 127 -19.63 0.23 -12.42
N ARG A 128 -20.36 1.17 -13.04
CA ARG A 128 -20.96 0.99 -14.38
C ARG A 128 -19.97 1.16 -15.52
N ASP A 129 -18.98 2.05 -15.41
CA ASP A 129 -17.89 2.20 -16.41
C ASP A 129 -16.90 1.03 -16.37
N LEU A 130 -16.56 0.54 -15.17
CA LEU A 130 -15.78 -0.69 -14.98
C LEU A 130 -16.52 -1.90 -15.57
N PHE A 131 -17.83 -2.01 -15.34
CA PHE A 131 -18.66 -3.05 -15.96
C PHE A 131 -18.74 -2.89 -17.49
N ARG A 132 -18.94 -1.67 -18.01
CA ARG A 132 -18.98 -1.39 -19.45
C ARG A 132 -17.65 -1.66 -20.15
N ARG A 133 -16.51 -1.30 -19.55
CA ARG A 133 -15.16 -1.60 -20.04
C ARG A 133 -14.83 -3.10 -19.93
N ALA A 134 -15.34 -3.79 -18.92
CA ALA A 134 -15.23 -5.24 -18.81
C ALA A 134 -16.06 -5.95 -19.90
N SER A 135 -17.30 -5.51 -20.15
CA SER A 135 -18.15 -6.03 -21.23
C SER A 135 -17.64 -5.69 -22.63
N ALA A 136 -17.02 -4.52 -22.83
CA ALA A 136 -16.40 -4.15 -24.12
C ALA A 136 -15.11 -4.96 -24.41
N LYS A 137 -14.43 -5.46 -23.37
CA LYS A 137 -13.26 -6.36 -23.52
C LYS A 137 -13.63 -7.83 -23.68
N PHE A 138 -14.84 -8.21 -23.29
CA PHE A 138 -15.35 -9.57 -23.37
C PHE A 138 -16.80 -9.54 -23.84
N PRO A 139 -17.04 -9.49 -25.17
CA PRO A 139 -18.40 -9.60 -25.68
C PRO A 139 -18.97 -10.96 -25.27
N VAL A 140 -20.11 -10.94 -24.58
CA VAL A 140 -20.86 -12.16 -24.24
C VAL A 140 -21.40 -12.74 -25.55
N PRO A 141 -21.23 -14.05 -25.82
CA PRO A 141 -21.86 -14.68 -26.97
C PRO A 141 -23.38 -14.62 -26.80
N THR A 142 -24.05 -13.93 -27.72
CA THR A 142 -25.48 -14.14 -27.94
C THR A 142 -25.65 -15.46 -28.66
N ASP A 143 -25.98 -16.51 -27.93
CA ASP A 143 -26.94 -17.48 -28.47
C ASP A 143 -27.79 -18.14 -27.37
N ARG A 144 -29.04 -18.38 -27.76
CA ARG A 144 -30.19 -18.68 -26.90
C ARG A 144 -30.15 -20.10 -26.35
N GLY A 145 -30.68 -20.28 -25.14
CA GLY A 145 -31.30 -21.54 -24.74
C GLY A 145 -31.03 -21.99 -23.31
N VAL A 146 -31.54 -21.27 -22.31
CA VAL A 146 -32.38 -21.85 -21.24
C VAL A 146 -32.98 -20.72 -20.39
N GLU A 147 -34.31 -20.59 -20.47
CA GLU A 147 -35.14 -20.03 -19.41
C GLU A 147 -35.02 -20.87 -18.13
N SER A 148 -35.45 -20.28 -17.01
CA SER A 148 -35.44 -20.86 -15.65
C SER A 148 -34.15 -20.70 -14.84
N ILE A 149 -33.82 -19.46 -14.43
CA ILE A 149 -33.48 -19.13 -13.03
C ILE A 149 -33.92 -17.67 -12.77
N ALA A 150 -35.23 -17.45 -12.73
CA ALA A 150 -35.82 -16.28 -12.09
C ALA A 150 -36.74 -16.84 -10.99
N ASN A 151 -36.31 -16.65 -9.74
CA ASN A 151 -36.92 -17.01 -8.45
C ASN A 151 -36.09 -18.02 -7.66
N ASP A 152 -35.20 -17.46 -6.85
CA ASP A 152 -34.83 -17.85 -5.49
C ASP A 152 -33.78 -16.81 -5.06
N GLY A 153 -34.19 -15.70 -4.45
CA GLY A 153 -34.37 -15.64 -3.00
C GLY A 153 -33.02 -15.33 -2.33
N VAL A 154 -32.62 -14.06 -2.31
CA VAL A 154 -32.63 -13.24 -1.09
C VAL A 154 -32.01 -13.96 0.12
N SER A 155 -30.70 -13.84 0.28
CA SER A 155 -30.09 -13.59 1.58
C SER A 155 -28.66 -13.06 1.37
N LEU A 156 -28.21 -12.17 2.25
CA LEU A 156 -26.83 -11.79 2.52
C LEU A 156 -26.39 -10.36 2.17
N PHE A 157 -27.24 -9.35 2.40
CA PHE A 157 -26.78 -8.01 2.74
C PHE A 157 -27.80 -7.34 3.65
N ASP A 158 -27.60 -7.48 4.96
CA ASP A 158 -27.68 -6.37 5.92
C ASP A 158 -27.17 -6.83 7.29
N GLY A 159 -26.37 -5.95 7.91
CA GLY A 159 -25.62 -6.21 9.13
C GLY A 159 -24.58 -5.12 9.38
N VAL A 160 -25.06 -3.88 9.38
CA VAL A 160 -24.34 -2.66 9.77
C VAL A 160 -24.15 -2.63 11.30
N SER A 161 -23.00 -2.16 11.76
CA SER A 161 -22.88 -1.35 12.98
C SER A 161 -21.62 -0.48 12.79
N CYS A 162 -21.81 0.79 12.45
CA CYS A 162 -21.92 1.92 13.38
C CYS A 162 -20.62 2.18 14.14
N GLN A 163 -19.99 3.34 13.86
CA GLN A 163 -19.70 4.32 14.91
C GLN A 163 -19.21 5.64 14.28
N GLN A 164 -19.98 6.68 14.55
CA GLN A 164 -19.59 8.08 14.46
C GLN A 164 -18.88 8.48 15.77
N THR A 165 -17.98 9.45 15.65
CA THR A 165 -17.51 10.43 16.67
C THR A 165 -16.17 10.17 17.38
N ARG A 166 -15.33 11.21 17.26
CA ARG A 166 -14.33 11.71 18.21
C ARG A 166 -13.05 10.88 18.38
N ASN A 167 -11.97 11.59 18.71
CA ASN A 167 -10.60 11.09 18.92
C ASN A 167 -10.57 9.73 19.63
N VAL A 168 -10.46 8.64 18.86
CA VAL A 168 -10.23 7.29 19.37
C VAL A 168 -9.18 6.63 18.49
N ARG A 169 -8.11 6.12 19.11
CA ARG A 169 -7.08 5.28 18.47
C ARG A 169 -7.74 4.30 17.49
N MET A 170 -7.36 4.37 16.21
CA MET A 170 -7.70 3.35 15.21
C MET A 170 -7.49 1.95 15.80
N PRO A 171 -8.48 1.03 15.75
CA PRO A 171 -8.27 -0.35 16.13
C PRO A 171 -7.11 -0.89 15.31
N ARG A 172 -6.05 -1.35 15.99
CA ARG A 172 -4.93 -2.02 15.33
C ARG A 172 -5.52 -3.12 14.45
N GLN A 173 -5.31 -3.07 13.14
CA GLN A 173 -5.65 -4.18 12.24
C GLN A 173 -5.18 -5.48 12.91
N PHE A 174 -6.14 -6.31 13.35
CA PHE A 174 -5.85 -7.54 14.05
C PHE A 174 -5.12 -8.45 13.06
N ALA A 175 -3.79 -8.48 13.15
CA ALA A 175 -2.97 -9.41 12.41
C ALA A 175 -2.96 -10.72 13.23
N PRO A 176 -3.70 -11.78 12.84
CA PRO A 176 -3.90 -12.95 13.68
C PRO A 176 -2.56 -13.58 14.09
N LYS A 177 -1.57 -13.55 13.20
CA LYS A 177 -0.19 -14.02 13.43
C LYS A 177 0.54 -13.33 14.59
N ARG A 178 0.15 -12.10 14.93
CA ARG A 178 0.77 -11.32 16.02
C ARG A 178 0.09 -11.58 17.36
N SER A 179 -1.08 -12.22 17.37
CA SER A 179 -1.77 -12.64 18.59
C SER A 179 -1.22 -13.99 19.05
N GLY A 180 -0.63 -14.01 20.26
CA GLY A 180 -0.15 -15.24 20.89
C GLY A 180 -1.27 -16.26 21.12
N VAL A 181 -2.45 -15.78 21.53
CA VAL A 181 -3.65 -16.60 21.80
C VAL A 181 -4.12 -17.30 20.52
N HIS A 182 -4.25 -16.55 19.42
CA HIS A 182 -4.64 -17.11 18.13
C HIS A 182 -3.62 -18.15 17.64
N ARG A 183 -2.32 -17.84 17.73
CA ARG A 183 -1.25 -18.76 17.34
C ARG A 183 -1.31 -20.07 18.14
N LEU A 184 -1.53 -19.99 19.45
CA LEU A 184 -1.66 -21.16 20.31
C LEU A 184 -2.89 -22.00 19.94
N GLY A 185 -4.05 -21.36 19.74
CA GLY A 185 -5.29 -22.04 19.33
C GLY A 185 -5.18 -22.74 17.98
N CYS A 186 -4.55 -22.12 16.98
CA CYS A 186 -4.32 -22.76 15.69
C CYS A 186 -3.31 -23.91 15.78
N LEU A 187 -2.25 -23.78 16.60
CA LEU A 187 -1.26 -24.86 16.80
C LEU A 187 -1.86 -26.06 17.54
N SER A 188 -2.71 -25.83 18.54
CA SER A 188 -3.38 -26.90 19.27
C SER A 188 -4.35 -27.66 18.36
N LEU A 189 -5.17 -26.95 17.58
CA LEU A 189 -6.07 -27.55 16.60
C LEU A 189 -5.30 -28.34 15.52
N TYR A 190 -4.22 -27.75 14.98
CA TYR A 190 -3.35 -28.41 14.00
C TYR A 190 -2.77 -29.73 14.53
N ARG A 191 -2.23 -29.72 15.77
CA ARG A 191 -1.67 -30.93 16.40
C ARG A 191 -2.74 -31.98 16.68
N ALA A 192 -3.92 -31.56 17.14
CA ALA A 192 -5.05 -32.45 17.40
C ALA A 192 -5.50 -33.16 16.12
N LEU A 193 -5.68 -32.41 15.02
CA LEU A 193 -6.05 -32.96 13.71
C LEU A 193 -5.02 -33.98 13.21
N LEU A 194 -3.72 -33.66 13.26
CA LEU A 194 -2.67 -34.60 12.83
C LEU A 194 -2.61 -35.88 13.68
N ARG A 195 -2.97 -35.79 14.97
CA ARG A 195 -3.06 -36.93 15.88
C ARG A 195 -4.24 -37.83 15.51
N GLU A 196 -5.42 -37.26 15.34
CA GLU A 196 -6.63 -38.01 15.02
C GLU A 196 -6.60 -38.62 13.61
N CYS A 197 -6.01 -37.94 12.62
CA CYS A 197 -5.73 -38.55 11.31
C CYS A 197 -4.81 -39.77 11.42
N GLY A 198 -3.86 -39.77 12.37
CA GLY A 198 -2.98 -40.92 12.60
C GLY A 198 -3.71 -42.11 13.19
N ARG A 199 -4.68 -41.86 14.09
CA ARG A 199 -5.52 -42.87 14.74
C ARG A 199 -6.52 -43.50 13.78
N LEU A 200 -7.12 -42.69 12.90
CA LEU A 200 -8.07 -43.16 11.89
C LEU A 200 -7.43 -44.15 10.92
N SER A 201 -6.20 -43.87 10.48
CA SER A 201 -5.45 -44.79 9.62
C SER A 201 -5.11 -46.12 10.32
N THR A 202 -4.95 -46.12 11.64
CA THR A 202 -4.77 -47.36 12.42
C THR A 202 -6.09 -48.13 12.56
N ALA A 203 -7.22 -47.42 12.75
CA ALA A 203 -8.56 -48.01 12.86
C ALA A 203 -9.06 -48.64 11.55
N LEU A 204 -8.66 -48.12 10.38
CA LEU A 204 -9.02 -48.62 9.05
C LEU A 204 -8.20 -49.85 8.57
N GLY A 205 -7.24 -50.35 9.38
CA GLY A 205 -6.45 -51.56 9.10
C GLY A 205 -5.10 -51.32 8.39
N GLN A 206 -4.13 -52.23 8.62
CA GLN A 206 -2.71 -52.07 8.27
C GLN A 206 -2.41 -51.87 6.76
N LYS A 207 -3.22 -52.46 5.86
CA LYS A 207 -3.00 -52.37 4.39
C LYS A 207 -3.38 -51.01 3.79
N ALA A 208 -4.38 -50.32 4.34
CA ALA A 208 -4.79 -48.98 3.91
C ALA A 208 -4.08 -47.85 4.69
N ALA A 209 -3.43 -48.18 5.82
CA ALA A 209 -2.88 -47.24 6.78
C ALA A 209 -1.69 -46.40 6.26
N HIS A 210 -0.83 -46.96 5.40
CA HIS A 210 0.45 -46.32 5.08
C HIS A 210 0.32 -45.16 4.07
N GLY A 211 -0.62 -45.25 3.13
CA GLY A 211 -0.91 -44.19 2.14
C GLY A 211 -1.90 -43.15 2.65
N THR A 212 -3.00 -43.57 3.28
CA THR A 212 -4.06 -42.67 3.75
C THR A 212 -3.57 -41.71 4.83
N LYS A 213 -2.73 -42.19 5.76
CA LYS A 213 -2.12 -41.38 6.82
C LYS A 213 -1.27 -40.24 6.26
N GLY A 214 -0.46 -40.54 5.25
CA GLY A 214 0.42 -39.56 4.59
C GLY A 214 -0.38 -38.50 3.83
N THR A 215 -1.42 -38.93 3.12
CA THR A 215 -2.30 -38.05 2.34
C THR A 215 -3.11 -37.12 3.23
N LEU A 216 -3.79 -37.65 4.27
CA LEU A 216 -4.59 -36.83 5.19
C LEU A 216 -3.75 -35.79 5.93
N ARG A 217 -2.57 -36.19 6.41
CA ARG A 217 -1.63 -35.24 7.03
C ARG A 217 -1.16 -34.17 6.06
N SER A 218 -0.93 -34.52 4.80
CA SER A 218 -0.54 -33.57 3.76
C SER A 218 -1.66 -32.58 3.42
N ILE A 219 -2.92 -33.02 3.40
CA ILE A 219 -4.09 -32.16 3.20
C ILE A 219 -4.23 -31.15 4.35
N VAL A 220 -4.13 -31.61 5.59
CA VAL A 220 -4.18 -30.72 6.78
C VAL A 220 -3.03 -29.71 6.73
N ARG A 221 -1.80 -30.15 6.44
CA ARG A 221 -0.64 -29.25 6.29
C ARG A 221 -0.87 -28.20 5.20
N TYR A 222 -1.32 -28.63 4.02
CA TYR A 222 -1.60 -27.73 2.90
C TYR A 222 -2.65 -26.68 3.26
N ARG A 223 -3.73 -27.07 3.95
CA ARG A 223 -4.79 -26.14 4.34
C ARG A 223 -4.29 -25.08 5.33
N PHE A 224 -3.56 -25.49 6.37
CA PHE A 224 -3.00 -24.56 7.35
C PHE A 224 -1.92 -23.63 6.77
N ASP A 225 -1.12 -24.11 5.81
CA ASP A 225 -0.15 -23.26 5.12
C ASP A 225 -0.84 -22.24 4.20
N LYS A 226 -1.87 -22.66 3.46
CA LYS A 226 -2.68 -21.78 2.60
C LYS A 226 -3.41 -20.70 3.40
N ASP A 227 -3.99 -21.08 4.54
CA ASP A 227 -4.78 -20.17 5.37
C ASP A 227 -3.91 -19.29 6.30
N ARG A 228 -2.58 -19.52 6.32
CA ARG A 228 -1.64 -18.78 7.16
C ARG A 228 -1.72 -17.28 6.95
N ASP A 229 -1.91 -16.83 5.71
CA ASP A 229 -1.86 -15.43 5.33
C ASP A 229 -3.25 -14.73 5.38
N ILE A 230 -4.28 -15.42 5.86
CA ILE A 230 -5.63 -14.84 6.04
C ILE A 230 -5.61 -13.81 7.18
N LEU A 231 -6.14 -12.62 6.89
CA LEU A 231 -6.23 -11.50 7.84
C LEU A 231 -7.67 -11.16 8.24
N SER A 232 -8.67 -11.64 7.50
CA SER A 232 -10.07 -11.31 7.73
C SER A 232 -10.62 -12.04 8.96
N PRO A 233 -11.08 -11.34 10.02
CA PRO A 233 -11.65 -11.98 11.21
C PRO A 233 -12.75 -13.01 10.93
N PRO A 234 -13.76 -12.77 10.07
CA PRO A 234 -14.77 -13.77 9.77
C PRO A 234 -14.21 -14.99 9.02
N GLN A 235 -13.23 -14.80 8.13
CA GLN A 235 -12.58 -15.95 7.46
C GLN A 235 -11.76 -16.78 8.45
N VAL A 236 -11.10 -16.15 9.41
CA VAL A 236 -10.38 -16.84 10.49
C VAL A 236 -11.36 -17.62 11.36
N ALA A 237 -12.48 -17.00 11.77
CA ALA A 237 -13.50 -17.66 12.56
C ALA A 237 -14.08 -18.88 11.82
N ASN A 238 -14.50 -18.70 10.56
CA ASN A 238 -15.03 -19.79 9.73
C ASN A 238 -14.01 -20.91 9.53
N GLY A 239 -12.73 -20.58 9.32
CA GLY A 239 -11.65 -21.57 9.19
C GLY A 239 -11.42 -22.38 10.46
N ILE A 240 -11.44 -21.72 11.63
CA ILE A 240 -11.31 -22.37 12.94
C ILE A 240 -12.53 -23.26 13.21
N THR A 241 -13.74 -22.75 13.01
CA THR A 241 -14.99 -23.51 13.19
C THR A 241 -15.00 -24.75 12.30
N ALA A 242 -14.68 -24.61 11.01
CA ALA A 242 -14.59 -25.74 10.09
C ALA A 242 -13.53 -26.77 10.55
N GLY A 243 -12.40 -26.31 11.09
CA GLY A 243 -11.37 -27.18 11.63
C GLY A 243 -11.83 -27.98 12.85
N TYR A 244 -12.60 -27.36 13.76
CA TYR A 244 -13.21 -28.08 14.90
C TYR A 244 -14.28 -29.08 14.45
N CYS A 245 -15.17 -28.69 13.53
CA CYS A 245 -16.17 -29.61 12.97
C CYS A 245 -15.51 -30.83 12.32
N PHE A 246 -14.40 -30.63 11.62
CA PHE A 246 -13.65 -31.73 11.01
C PHE A 246 -12.91 -32.59 12.05
N LEU A 247 -12.39 -31.99 13.13
CA LEU A 247 -11.80 -32.73 14.25
C LEU A 247 -12.83 -33.64 14.92
N ASP A 248 -14.04 -33.13 15.15
CA ASP A 248 -15.12 -33.91 15.75
C ASP A 248 -15.57 -35.03 14.83
N LEU A 249 -15.69 -34.78 13.52
CA LEU A 249 -15.95 -35.83 12.52
C LEU A 249 -14.88 -36.94 12.57
N LEU A 250 -13.59 -36.60 12.65
CA LEU A 250 -12.50 -37.57 12.78
C LEU A 250 -12.60 -38.39 14.07
N ARG A 251 -12.97 -37.75 15.19
CA ARG A 251 -13.17 -38.44 16.47
C ARG A 251 -14.35 -39.42 16.41
N SER A 252 -15.46 -39.02 15.80
CA SER A 252 -16.63 -39.88 15.60
C SER A 252 -16.32 -41.06 14.66
N CYS A 253 -15.49 -40.85 13.64
CA CYS A 253 -14.97 -41.94 12.80
C CYS A 253 -14.08 -42.90 13.61
N ASN A 254 -13.18 -42.38 14.45
CA ASN A 254 -12.33 -43.19 15.34
C ASN A 254 -13.14 -43.98 16.38
N ALA A 255 -14.32 -43.49 16.77
CA ALA A 255 -15.24 -44.17 17.66
C ALA A 255 -16.07 -45.28 16.96
N GLY A 256 -15.89 -45.51 15.66
CA GLY A 256 -16.55 -46.59 14.91
C GLY A 256 -17.93 -46.23 14.33
N SER A 257 -18.30 -44.95 14.27
CA SER A 257 -19.58 -44.54 13.67
C SER A 257 -19.57 -44.70 12.15
N SER A 258 -20.42 -45.58 11.62
CA SER A 258 -20.58 -45.84 10.18
C SER A 258 -21.09 -44.60 9.41
N GLN A 259 -22.04 -43.85 9.98
CA GLN A 259 -22.57 -42.62 9.39
C GLN A 259 -21.50 -41.52 9.28
N SER A 260 -20.63 -41.41 10.28
CA SER A 260 -19.52 -40.45 10.28
C SER A 260 -18.47 -40.82 9.23
N LEU A 261 -18.17 -42.11 9.08
CA LEU A 261 -17.27 -42.62 8.05
C LEU A 261 -17.82 -42.37 6.64
N ALA A 262 -19.13 -42.55 6.42
CA ALA A 262 -19.78 -42.22 5.15
C ALA A 262 -19.67 -40.72 4.81
N ARG A 263 -19.97 -39.84 5.77
CA ARG A 263 -19.82 -38.38 5.61
C ARG A 263 -18.37 -37.97 5.33
N PHE A 264 -17.41 -38.62 5.99
CA PHE A 264 -16.00 -38.36 5.79
C PHE A 264 -15.56 -38.74 4.37
N THR A 265 -15.96 -39.92 3.88
CA THR A 265 -15.66 -40.37 2.51
C THR A 265 -16.29 -39.44 1.47
N GLN A 266 -17.56 -39.06 1.65
CA GLN A 266 -18.24 -38.09 0.77
C GLN A 266 -17.52 -36.74 0.75
N THR A 267 -17.03 -36.28 1.91
CA THR A 267 -16.26 -35.03 2.00
C THR A 267 -14.95 -35.15 1.21
N LEU A 268 -14.20 -36.25 1.38
CA LEU A 268 -12.96 -36.47 0.63
C LEU A 268 -13.19 -36.57 -0.88
N GLU A 269 -14.29 -37.19 -1.31
CA GLU A 269 -14.70 -37.26 -2.71
C GLU A 269 -15.03 -35.87 -3.27
N SER A 270 -15.81 -35.06 -2.55
CA SER A 270 -16.09 -33.68 -2.97
C SER A 270 -14.81 -32.83 -3.08
N MET A 271 -13.85 -33.04 -2.18
CA MET A 271 -12.56 -32.35 -2.19
C MET A 271 -11.69 -32.79 -3.37
N SER A 272 -11.71 -34.08 -3.74
CA SER A 272 -10.94 -34.59 -4.87
C SER A 272 -11.49 -34.06 -6.19
N ILE A 273 -12.82 -34.04 -6.36
CA ILE A 273 -13.50 -33.44 -7.51
C ILE A 273 -13.15 -31.95 -7.62
N GLN A 274 -13.26 -31.19 -6.53
CA GLN A 274 -12.90 -29.77 -6.52
C GLN A 274 -11.42 -29.53 -6.86
N ALA A 275 -10.53 -30.41 -6.43
CA ALA A 275 -9.11 -30.33 -6.75
C ALA A 275 -8.84 -30.59 -8.24
N GLN A 276 -9.52 -31.58 -8.84
CA GLN A 276 -9.47 -31.87 -10.27
C GLN A 276 -9.99 -30.69 -11.08
N ASP A 277 -11.15 -30.12 -10.74
CA ASP A 277 -11.69 -28.92 -11.37
C ASP A 277 -10.75 -27.72 -11.27
N THR A 278 -10.10 -27.56 -10.11
CA THR A 278 -9.11 -26.49 -9.94
C THR A 278 -7.89 -26.73 -10.82
N ALA A 279 -7.44 -27.98 -10.97
CA ALA A 279 -6.33 -28.35 -11.83
C ALA A 279 -6.64 -28.14 -13.32
N THR A 280 -7.83 -28.54 -13.78
CA THR A 280 -8.27 -28.32 -15.17
C THR A 280 -8.39 -26.84 -15.48
N ARG A 281 -8.96 -26.04 -14.57
CA ARG A 281 -9.00 -24.56 -14.71
C ARG A 281 -7.59 -23.98 -14.77
N ARG A 282 -6.68 -24.41 -13.89
CA ARG A 282 -5.28 -23.95 -13.90
C ARG A 282 -4.56 -24.31 -15.20
N ALA A 283 -4.76 -25.52 -15.73
CA ALA A 283 -4.21 -25.94 -17.01
C ALA A 283 -4.76 -25.10 -18.17
N LYS A 284 -6.07 -24.83 -18.18
CA LYS A 284 -6.71 -23.94 -19.16
C LYS A 284 -6.19 -22.50 -19.08
N PHE A 285 -6.03 -21.95 -17.88
CA PHE A 285 -5.43 -20.61 -17.73
C PHE A 285 -3.96 -20.57 -18.12
N ALA A 286 -3.21 -21.65 -17.88
CA ALA A 286 -1.82 -21.76 -18.31
C ALA A 286 -1.71 -21.83 -19.84
N SER A 287 -2.60 -22.53 -20.54
CA SER A 287 -2.62 -22.55 -22.01
C SER A 287 -3.03 -21.21 -22.62
N LEU A 288 -3.88 -20.45 -21.94
CA LEU A 288 -4.25 -19.08 -22.32
C LEU A 288 -3.20 -18.02 -21.92
N TRP A 289 -2.18 -18.40 -21.16
CA TRP A 289 -1.19 -17.44 -20.66
C TRP A 289 -0.32 -16.90 -21.79
N ARG A 290 -0.26 -15.58 -21.91
CA ARG A 290 0.60 -14.87 -22.85
C ARG A 290 1.77 -14.23 -22.09
N PRO A 291 2.98 -14.18 -22.68
CA PRO A 291 4.11 -13.52 -22.06
C PRO A 291 3.79 -12.03 -21.81
N PRO A 292 4.27 -11.45 -20.69
CA PRO A 292 4.08 -10.04 -20.40
C PRO A 292 4.60 -9.15 -21.53
N PRO A 293 3.93 -8.03 -21.84
CA PRO A 293 4.40 -7.08 -22.85
C PRO A 293 5.85 -6.66 -22.63
N PRO A 294 6.63 -6.32 -23.69
CA PRO A 294 8.04 -5.98 -23.58
C PRO A 294 8.36 -4.90 -22.52
N HIS A 295 7.49 -3.90 -22.36
CA HIS A 295 7.65 -2.84 -21.38
C HIS A 295 7.53 -3.31 -19.91
N HIS A 296 6.84 -4.42 -19.64
CA HIS A 296 6.77 -5.01 -18.30
C HIS A 296 8.02 -5.81 -17.91
N ARG A 297 8.88 -6.21 -18.87
CA ARG A 297 10.05 -7.06 -18.61
C ARG A 297 10.99 -6.44 -17.57
N ARG A 298 11.29 -5.14 -17.71
CA ARG A 298 12.15 -4.40 -16.74
C ARG A 298 11.57 -4.42 -15.33
N ARG A 299 10.26 -4.25 -15.18
CA ARG A 299 9.57 -4.30 -13.88
C ARG A 299 9.65 -5.71 -13.28
N LEU A 300 9.44 -6.75 -14.08
CA LEU A 300 9.50 -8.14 -13.63
C LEU A 300 10.93 -8.54 -13.22
N GLU A 301 11.95 -8.13 -13.98
CA GLU A 301 13.35 -8.31 -13.61
C GLU A 301 13.69 -7.61 -12.30
N HIS A 302 13.21 -6.38 -12.11
CA HIS A 302 13.37 -5.67 -10.85
C HIS A 302 12.71 -6.43 -9.70
N LEU A 303 11.47 -6.92 -9.86
CA LEU A 303 10.79 -7.71 -8.85
C LEU A 303 11.52 -9.02 -8.53
N LYS A 304 12.08 -9.71 -9.54
CA LYS A 304 12.92 -10.90 -9.34
C LYS A 304 14.17 -10.57 -8.53
N LYS A 305 14.85 -9.46 -8.85
CA LYS A 305 16.02 -8.97 -8.09
C LYS A 305 15.64 -8.62 -6.64
N VAL A 306 14.51 -7.96 -6.43
CA VAL A 306 14.00 -7.60 -5.10
C VAL A 306 13.58 -8.84 -4.30
N LYS A 307 13.10 -9.90 -4.95
CA LYS A 307 12.69 -11.13 -4.27
C LYS A 307 13.89 -11.99 -3.82
N ASN A 308 15.01 -11.94 -4.52
CA ASN A 308 16.17 -12.78 -4.23
C ASN A 308 16.87 -12.35 -2.91
N PRO A 309 16.87 -13.20 -1.86
CA PRO A 309 17.51 -12.89 -0.58
C PRO A 309 19.02 -12.62 -0.68
N ALA A 310 19.70 -13.24 -1.64
CA ALA A 310 21.15 -13.06 -1.84
C ALA A 310 21.52 -11.60 -2.17
N ASN A 311 20.62 -10.85 -2.82
CA ASN A 311 20.85 -9.43 -3.13
C ASN A 311 20.81 -8.52 -1.90
N TYR A 312 20.47 -9.07 -0.74
CA TYR A 312 20.45 -8.39 0.55
C TYR A 312 21.52 -8.89 1.52
N ALA A 313 22.24 -9.95 1.16
CA ALA A 313 23.31 -10.50 1.98
C ALA A 313 24.48 -9.52 1.98
N HIS A 314 24.90 -9.13 3.17
CA HIS A 314 26.01 -8.23 3.40
C HIS A 314 26.60 -8.56 4.77
N ASP A 315 27.91 -8.50 4.90
CA ASP A 315 28.61 -8.68 6.18
C ASP A 315 28.65 -7.33 6.91
N PRO A 316 27.90 -7.16 8.02
CA PRO A 316 27.86 -5.89 8.74
C PRO A 316 29.22 -5.43 9.27
N SER A 317 30.17 -6.36 9.47
CA SER A 317 31.49 -6.07 10.02
C SER A 317 32.44 -5.45 8.99
N ASP A 318 32.30 -5.80 7.71
CA ASP A 318 33.17 -5.30 6.64
C ASP A 318 32.37 -4.87 5.39
N PRO A 319 31.91 -3.61 5.35
CA PRO A 319 31.08 -3.18 4.26
C PRO A 319 31.84 -2.97 2.95
N ARG A 320 31.46 -3.76 1.93
CA ARG A 320 32.00 -3.67 0.54
C ARG A 320 32.15 -2.25 -0.03
N ILE A 321 31.34 -1.29 0.41
CA ILE A 321 31.42 0.09 -0.08
C ILE A 321 32.72 0.80 0.36
N PHE A 322 33.34 0.37 1.46
CA PHE A 322 34.59 0.92 1.95
C PHE A 322 35.84 0.29 1.30
N HIS A 323 35.68 -0.77 0.49
CA HIS A 323 36.75 -1.31 -0.35
C HIS A 323 36.97 -0.49 -1.65
N HIS A 324 36.25 0.61 -1.81
CA HIS A 324 36.42 1.53 -2.93
C HIS A 324 37.50 2.57 -2.61
N PRO A 325 38.28 3.01 -3.61
CA PRO A 325 38.13 2.74 -5.04
C PRO A 325 38.71 1.39 -5.51
N ALA A 326 37.91 0.63 -6.27
CA ALA A 326 38.33 -0.67 -6.83
C ALA A 326 39.27 -0.50 -8.05
N PRO A 327 40.18 -1.43 -8.34
CA PRO A 327 41.07 -1.34 -9.51
C PRO A 327 40.30 -1.44 -10.83
N LEU A 328 40.83 -0.85 -11.92
CA LEU A 328 40.15 -0.79 -13.23
C LEU A 328 39.82 -2.19 -13.80
N SER A 329 40.63 -3.19 -13.52
CA SER A 329 40.42 -4.60 -13.92
C SER A 329 39.15 -5.23 -13.32
N SER A 330 38.70 -4.75 -12.16
CA SER A 330 37.47 -5.23 -11.50
C SER A 330 36.19 -4.63 -12.10
N ILE A 331 36.31 -3.58 -12.92
CA ILE A 331 35.18 -2.81 -13.44
C ILE A 331 34.75 -3.36 -14.80
N LYS A 332 33.60 -4.04 -14.84
CA LYS A 332 33.04 -4.64 -16.07
C LYS A 332 32.81 -3.66 -17.24
N SER A 333 32.57 -2.38 -16.95
CA SER A 333 32.32 -1.38 -17.98
C SER A 333 33.58 -0.80 -18.63
N GLY A 334 34.78 -1.13 -18.13
CA GLY A 334 36.06 -0.59 -18.60
C GLY A 334 36.27 0.92 -18.32
N VAL A 335 35.24 1.61 -17.83
CA VAL A 335 35.26 3.04 -17.49
C VAL A 335 34.85 3.23 -16.04
N ARG A 336 35.69 3.90 -15.25
CA ARG A 336 35.41 4.28 -13.86
C ARG A 336 34.31 5.33 -13.77
N LYS A 337 33.37 5.08 -12.86
CA LYS A 337 32.21 5.94 -12.60
C LYS A 337 32.31 6.50 -11.19
N VAL A 338 32.43 7.82 -11.08
CA VAL A 338 32.46 8.53 -9.80
C VAL A 338 31.05 8.55 -9.19
N PRO A 339 30.86 8.12 -7.93
CA PRO A 339 29.59 8.22 -7.25
C PRO A 339 29.29 9.65 -6.79
N ASN A 340 28.01 9.99 -6.68
CA ASN A 340 27.55 11.24 -6.07
C ASN A 340 27.19 11.00 -4.60
N LEU A 341 27.78 11.78 -3.70
CA LEU A 341 27.37 11.82 -2.30
C LEU A 341 26.10 12.67 -2.16
N ILE A 342 25.03 12.06 -1.65
CA ILE A 342 23.73 12.69 -1.44
C ILE A 342 23.34 12.46 0.01
N VAL A 343 22.82 13.49 0.67
CA VAL A 343 22.23 13.36 2.02
C VAL A 343 20.71 13.38 1.88
N THR A 344 20.04 12.29 2.25
CA THR A 344 18.58 12.18 2.22
C THR A 344 18.05 12.09 3.64
N GLN A 345 17.35 13.11 4.14
CA GLN A 345 16.76 13.12 5.50
C GLN A 345 17.81 12.77 6.58
N GLY A 346 18.99 13.39 6.50
CA GLY A 346 20.12 13.12 7.42
C GLY A 346 20.85 11.80 7.20
N ILE A 347 20.48 11.00 6.19
CA ILE A 347 21.16 9.74 5.84
C ILE A 347 22.10 10.00 4.66
N PRO A 348 23.44 9.88 4.81
CA PRO A 348 24.36 9.98 3.69
C PRO A 348 24.29 8.71 2.83
N VAL A 349 24.29 8.89 1.51
CA VAL A 349 24.22 7.81 0.53
C VAL A 349 25.14 8.11 -0.64
N LEU A 350 26.00 7.16 -0.97
CA LEU A 350 26.76 7.17 -2.24
C LEU A 350 25.91 6.58 -3.36
N LYS A 351 25.67 7.38 -4.40
CA LYS A 351 24.88 7.00 -5.57
C LYS A 351 25.77 6.90 -6.81
N TYR A 352 26.02 5.67 -7.25
CA TYR A 352 26.68 5.41 -8.54
C TYR A 352 25.74 5.72 -9.73
N PRO A 353 26.29 6.08 -10.91
CA PRO A 353 25.49 6.30 -12.12
C PRO A 353 24.86 4.99 -12.60
N GLY A 354 23.53 4.89 -12.48
CA GLY A 354 22.75 3.72 -12.87
C GLY A 354 21.62 3.40 -11.90
N PRO A 355 20.99 2.21 -12.03
CA PRO A 355 19.97 1.76 -11.09
C PRO A 355 20.58 1.52 -9.70
N GLN A 356 19.90 1.99 -8.66
CA GLN A 356 20.37 1.82 -7.28
C GLN A 356 20.33 0.34 -6.86
N PRO A 357 21.35 -0.17 -6.15
CA PRO A 357 21.32 -1.49 -5.54
C PRO A 357 20.11 -1.68 -4.62
N VAL A 358 19.50 -2.86 -4.66
CA VAL A 358 18.30 -3.20 -3.88
C VAL A 358 18.57 -3.07 -2.37
N LEU A 359 19.76 -3.49 -1.91
CA LEU A 359 20.17 -3.39 -0.52
C LEU A 359 20.14 -1.95 0.00
N ILE A 360 20.71 -1.00 -0.75
CA ILE A 360 20.76 0.41 -0.35
C ILE A 360 19.34 0.97 -0.23
N ASN A 361 18.47 0.68 -1.20
CA ASN A 361 17.08 1.13 -1.14
C ASN A 361 16.35 0.59 0.11
N ARG A 362 16.58 -0.68 0.47
CA ARG A 362 16.05 -1.26 1.71
C ARG A 362 16.58 -0.55 2.96
N VAL A 363 17.89 -0.34 3.04
CA VAL A 363 18.54 0.32 4.19
C VAL A 363 18.02 1.74 4.37
N VAL A 364 17.96 2.54 3.29
CA VAL A 364 17.44 3.90 3.31
C VAL A 364 15.97 3.91 3.75
N LYS A 365 15.13 3.04 3.18
CA LYS A 365 13.71 2.92 3.59
C LYS A 365 13.56 2.55 5.07
N ASN A 366 14.37 1.63 5.58
CA ASN A 366 14.32 1.22 6.98
C ASN A 366 14.75 2.36 7.91
N LYS A 367 15.81 3.12 7.56
CA LYS A 367 16.23 4.29 8.32
C LYS A 367 15.18 5.41 8.29
N ILE A 368 14.55 5.67 7.14
CA ILE A 368 13.44 6.64 7.04
C ILE A 368 12.25 6.20 7.91
N LYS A 369 11.86 4.93 7.85
CA LYS A 369 10.79 4.39 8.70
C LYS A 369 11.10 4.50 10.18
N TRP A 370 12.35 4.24 10.55
CA TRP A 370 12.83 4.46 11.92
C TRP A 370 12.69 5.93 12.29
N GLY A 371 13.14 6.86 11.45
CA GLY A 371 13.02 8.30 11.69
C GLY A 371 11.57 8.75 11.89
N ILE A 372 10.65 8.30 11.03
CA ILE A 372 9.22 8.58 11.17
C ILE A 372 8.67 8.00 12.48
N LYS A 373 9.07 6.77 12.84
CA LYS A 373 8.64 6.15 14.10
C LYS A 373 9.14 6.94 15.30
N THR A 374 10.42 7.32 15.32
CA THR A 374 11.05 8.12 16.37
C THR A 374 10.36 9.48 16.50
N PHE A 375 10.11 10.17 15.38
CA PHE A 375 9.38 11.45 15.38
C PHE A 375 7.97 11.31 15.96
N ASN A 376 7.22 10.28 15.56
CA ASN A 376 5.90 10.03 16.10
C ASN A 376 5.93 9.70 17.60
N GLN A 377 7.00 9.05 18.08
CA GLN A 377 7.19 8.79 19.51
C GLN A 377 7.47 10.08 20.29
N HIS A 378 8.36 10.94 19.79
CA HIS A 378 8.63 12.25 20.37
C HIS A 378 7.35 13.08 20.47
N LYS A 379 6.63 13.21 19.36
CA LYS A 379 5.34 13.91 19.33
C LYS A 379 4.32 13.32 20.31
N GLN A 380 4.26 11.99 20.42
CA GLN A 380 3.35 11.36 21.38
C GLN A 380 3.74 11.69 22.84
N LEU A 381 5.03 11.71 23.17
CA LEU A 381 5.49 12.10 24.50
C LEU A 381 5.18 13.58 24.78
N GLU A 382 5.38 14.45 23.79
CA GLU A 382 5.00 15.87 23.85
C GLU A 382 3.49 16.04 24.11
N ASP A 383 2.64 15.36 23.34
CA ASP A 383 1.18 15.39 23.52
C ASP A 383 0.76 14.86 24.91
N GLN A 384 1.44 13.81 25.41
CA GLN A 384 1.16 13.22 26.72
C GLN A 384 1.66 14.06 27.90
N ARG A 385 2.59 14.98 27.67
CA ARG A 385 3.17 15.81 28.72
C ARG A 385 2.11 16.63 29.45
N HIS A 386 1.16 17.22 28.72
CA HIS A 386 0.07 17.99 29.34
C HIS A 386 -0.80 17.13 30.26
N LEU A 387 -1.11 15.90 29.85
CA LEU A 387 -1.87 14.99 30.71
C LEU A 387 -1.06 14.64 31.96
N ALA A 388 0.23 14.37 31.81
CA ALA A 388 1.11 14.10 32.95
C ALA A 388 1.21 15.30 33.91
N GLU A 389 1.21 16.55 33.40
CA GLU A 389 1.17 17.77 34.22
C GLU A 389 -0.12 17.81 35.04
N CYS A 390 -1.26 17.50 34.42
CA CYS A 390 -2.53 17.38 35.15
C CYS A 390 -2.51 16.27 36.20
N GLU A 391 -1.98 15.08 35.89
CA GLU A 391 -1.91 13.97 36.87
C GLU A 391 -1.04 14.34 38.08
N ASP A 392 0.09 15.04 37.87
CA ASP A 392 0.92 15.57 38.95
C ASP A 392 0.13 16.58 39.82
N GLU A 393 -0.66 17.47 39.22
CA GLU A 393 -1.54 18.39 39.96
C GLU A 393 -2.63 17.64 40.76
N TRP A 394 -3.17 16.56 40.20
CA TRP A 394 -4.16 15.71 40.88
C TRP A 394 -3.55 14.99 42.09
N ASP A 395 -2.35 14.41 41.94
CA ASP A 395 -1.61 13.81 43.06
C ASP A 395 -1.40 14.82 44.21
N ASP A 396 -1.03 16.06 43.88
CA ASP A 396 -0.86 17.15 44.86
C ASP A 396 -2.18 17.49 45.58
N ILE A 397 -3.31 17.56 44.86
CA ILE A 397 -4.64 17.83 45.42
C ILE A 397 -5.07 16.70 46.37
N VAL A 398 -4.91 15.44 45.95
CA VAL A 398 -5.29 14.26 46.73
C VAL A 398 -4.47 14.20 48.02
N GLN A 399 -3.17 14.44 47.93
CA GLN A 399 -2.29 14.47 49.10
C GLN A 399 -2.67 15.60 50.08
N THR A 400 -2.94 16.80 49.56
CA THR A 400 -3.25 17.99 50.38
C THR A 400 -4.61 17.89 51.05
N ARG A 401 -5.65 17.43 50.35
CA ARG A 401 -7.05 17.46 50.84
C ARG A 401 -7.47 16.20 51.59
N HIS A 402 -6.91 15.04 51.23
CA HIS A 402 -7.33 13.76 51.81
C HIS A 402 -6.25 13.11 52.69
N GLY A 403 -5.06 13.72 52.81
CA GLY A 403 -3.99 13.23 53.69
C GLY A 403 -3.45 11.86 53.28
N VAL A 404 -3.76 11.40 52.07
CA VAL A 404 -3.24 10.15 51.51
C VAL A 404 -1.77 10.38 51.20
N LYS A 405 -0.89 9.96 52.11
CA LYS A 405 0.55 9.95 51.87
C LYS A 405 0.86 8.79 50.93
N LYS A 406 1.57 9.07 49.83
CA LYS A 406 2.19 8.03 49.00
C LYS A 406 2.98 7.07 49.90
N GLY A 407 2.86 5.77 49.65
CA GLY A 407 3.70 4.78 50.32
C GLY A 407 5.18 5.06 50.09
N VAL A 408 6.07 4.52 50.92
CA VAL A 408 7.54 4.74 50.78
C VAL A 408 8.05 4.34 49.39
N GLU A 409 7.46 3.30 48.77
CA GLU A 409 7.76 2.88 47.40
C GLU A 409 7.18 3.83 46.33
N GLU A 410 5.97 4.36 46.51
CA GLU A 410 5.32 5.30 45.58
C GLU A 410 5.94 6.71 45.64
N ALA A 411 6.57 7.07 46.76
CA ALA A 411 7.32 8.32 46.89
C ALA A 411 8.63 8.30 46.07
N GLU A 412 9.19 7.12 45.79
CA GLU A 412 10.35 6.96 44.91
C GLU A 412 9.99 7.00 43.41
N GLU A 413 8.73 6.77 43.03
CA GLU A 413 8.30 6.69 41.61
C GLU A 413 8.31 8.05 40.87
N GLY A 414 8.58 9.15 41.57
CA GLY A 414 8.76 10.48 40.98
C GLY A 414 7.48 11.08 40.40
N LYS A 415 7.64 12.17 39.66
CA LYS A 415 6.53 12.88 38.99
C LYS A 415 6.23 12.28 37.63
N TRP A 416 4.96 12.23 37.25
CA TRP A 416 4.51 11.75 35.93
C TRP A 416 5.19 12.53 34.81
N VAL A 417 5.29 13.86 34.92
CA VAL A 417 5.96 14.71 33.93
C VAL A 417 7.44 14.39 33.80
N GLN A 418 8.10 14.04 34.92
CA GLN A 418 9.52 13.74 34.90
C GLN A 418 9.79 12.46 34.10
N SER A 419 8.94 11.43 34.25
CA SER A 419 9.06 10.20 33.46
C SER A 419 8.96 10.45 31.94
N ILE A 420 8.07 11.36 31.52
CA ILE A 420 7.90 11.75 30.12
C ILE A 420 9.13 12.52 29.63
N ARG A 421 9.65 13.47 30.43
CA ARG A 421 10.87 14.22 30.11
C ARG A 421 12.09 13.32 29.98
N ASP A 422 12.26 12.36 30.88
CA ASP A 422 13.37 11.42 30.85
C ASP A 422 13.30 10.50 29.63
N ALA A 423 12.09 10.02 29.30
CA ALA A 423 11.86 9.22 28.10
C ALA A 423 12.18 10.01 26.82
N ASP A 424 11.82 11.30 26.78
CA ASP A 424 12.05 12.16 25.64
C ASP A 424 13.53 12.53 25.49
N ALA A 425 14.19 12.92 26.57
CA ALA A 425 15.63 13.18 26.60
C ALA A 425 16.44 11.94 26.15
N HIS A 426 16.02 10.74 26.54
CA HIS A 426 16.63 9.50 26.08
C HIS A 426 16.44 9.29 24.56
N LEU A 427 15.28 9.67 24.01
CA LEU A 427 15.00 9.61 22.57
C LEU A 427 15.89 10.60 21.79
N GLU A 428 16.00 11.84 22.27
CA GLU A 428 16.84 12.89 21.71
C GLU A 428 18.32 12.47 21.69
N LYS A 429 18.83 11.92 22.81
CA LYS A 429 20.21 11.42 22.89
C LYS A 429 20.49 10.34 21.84
N ARG A 430 19.55 9.41 21.64
CA ARG A 430 19.66 8.37 20.60
C ARG A 430 19.64 8.96 19.19
N LEU A 431 18.83 9.99 18.94
CA LEU A 431 18.79 10.69 17.66
C LEU A 431 20.09 11.43 17.38
N ALA A 432 20.62 12.15 18.37
CA ALA A 432 21.90 12.87 18.30
C ALA A 432 23.06 11.91 17.99
N GLU A 433 23.12 10.75 18.68
CA GLU A 433 24.14 9.75 18.42
C GLU A 433 24.05 9.17 16.99
N GLN A 434 22.83 8.94 16.49
CA GLN A 434 22.63 8.51 15.12
C GLN A 434 23.07 9.57 14.10
N MET A 435 22.77 10.84 14.35
CA MET A 435 23.22 11.94 13.48
C MET A 435 24.74 12.04 13.49
N ARG A 436 25.40 11.92 14.65
CA ARG A 436 26.86 11.86 14.74
C ARG A 436 27.45 10.75 13.88
N ARG A 437 26.93 9.52 14.00
CA ARG A 437 27.37 8.36 13.19
C ARG A 437 27.15 8.60 11.69
N ASN A 438 26.05 9.26 11.32
CA ASN A 438 25.78 9.60 9.92
C ASN A 438 26.76 10.68 9.41
N THR A 439 27.13 11.68 10.23
CA THR A 439 28.16 12.67 9.86
C THR A 439 29.52 12.02 9.64
N GLU A 440 29.96 11.15 10.54
CA GLU A 440 31.20 10.37 10.40
C GLU A 440 31.18 9.50 9.12
N LEU A 441 30.05 8.84 8.87
CA LEU A 441 29.85 8.05 7.65
C LEU A 441 29.93 8.92 6.38
N SER A 442 29.37 10.13 6.43
CA SER A 442 29.43 11.09 5.33
C SER A 442 30.87 11.53 5.03
N GLY A 443 31.71 11.69 6.06
CA GLY A 443 33.14 11.95 5.91
C GLY A 443 33.85 10.83 5.15
N LYS A 444 33.68 9.58 5.58
CA LYS A 444 34.25 8.41 4.89
C LYS A 444 33.78 8.29 3.43
N PHE A 445 32.51 8.60 3.17
CA PHE A 445 31.98 8.61 1.81
C PHE A 445 32.57 9.73 0.96
N HIS A 446 32.86 10.89 1.54
CA HIS A 446 33.55 11.98 0.85
C HIS A 446 34.96 11.56 0.43
N GLU A 447 35.73 10.92 1.32
CA GLU A 447 37.06 10.39 1.02
C GLU A 447 37.05 9.43 -0.18
N ILE A 448 36.08 8.50 -0.22
CA ILE A 448 35.90 7.59 -1.36
C ILE A 448 35.62 8.36 -2.66
N VAL A 449 34.77 9.37 -2.62
CA VAL A 449 34.43 10.18 -3.81
C VAL A 449 35.65 10.92 -4.33
N VAL A 450 36.47 11.48 -3.43
CA VAL A 450 37.73 12.16 -3.78
C VAL A 450 38.68 11.16 -4.43
N ALA A 451 38.92 10.01 -3.80
CA ALA A 451 39.81 8.97 -4.32
C ALA A 451 39.34 8.42 -5.69
N GLU A 452 38.03 8.20 -5.88
CA GLU A 452 37.44 7.78 -7.17
C GLU A 452 37.61 8.85 -8.26
N ARG A 453 37.53 10.15 -7.92
CA ARG A 453 37.77 11.25 -8.86
C ARG A 453 39.23 11.30 -9.30
N GLU A 454 40.15 11.18 -8.36
CA GLU A 454 41.59 11.20 -8.63
C GLU A 454 42.03 10.03 -9.52
N LEU A 455 41.58 8.81 -9.22
CA LEU A 455 41.89 7.65 -10.06
C LEU A 455 41.30 7.76 -11.46
N LYS A 456 40.06 8.26 -11.58
CA LYS A 456 39.45 8.49 -12.89
C LYS A 456 40.27 9.48 -13.72
N GLU A 457 40.82 10.52 -13.09
CA GLU A 457 41.67 11.49 -13.76
C GLU A 457 43.02 10.89 -14.19
N LYS A 458 43.65 10.07 -13.34
CA LYS A 458 44.87 9.32 -13.67
C LYS A 458 44.65 8.39 -14.86
N GLU A 459 43.62 7.55 -14.80
CA GLU A 459 43.23 6.63 -15.88
C GLU A 459 42.94 7.38 -17.20
N ARG A 460 42.30 8.56 -17.13
CA ARG A 460 42.05 9.41 -18.30
C ARG A 460 43.34 9.93 -18.93
N ARG A 461 44.32 10.35 -18.10
CA ARG A 461 45.62 10.83 -18.57
C ARG A 461 46.44 9.72 -19.20
N GLU A 462 46.47 8.54 -18.57
CA GLU A 462 47.14 7.34 -19.09
C GLU A 462 46.52 6.89 -20.41
N ALA A 463 45.19 6.82 -20.50
CA ALA A 463 44.50 6.48 -21.74
C ALA A 463 44.80 7.49 -22.88
N LYS A 464 44.89 8.80 -22.56
CA LYS A 464 45.28 9.83 -23.53
C LYS A 464 46.74 9.66 -23.97
N HIS A 465 47.64 9.33 -23.04
CA HIS A 465 49.04 9.06 -23.33
C HIS A 465 49.21 7.81 -24.21
N GLN A 466 48.55 6.70 -23.86
CA GLN A 466 48.55 5.47 -24.64
C GLN A 466 48.03 5.70 -26.07
N ARG A 467 46.94 6.46 -26.24
CA ARG A 467 46.43 6.83 -27.58
C ARG A 467 47.44 7.66 -28.38
N ARG A 468 48.17 8.57 -27.73
CA ARG A 468 49.24 9.36 -28.40
C ARG A 468 50.40 8.46 -28.82
N MET A 469 50.84 7.56 -27.95
CA MET A 469 51.91 6.61 -28.25
C MET A 469 51.53 5.61 -29.34
N ALA A 470 50.29 5.09 -29.31
CA ALA A 470 49.77 4.22 -30.36
C ALA A 470 49.67 4.93 -31.70
N ARG A 471 49.23 6.20 -31.72
CA ARG A 471 49.24 7.01 -32.95
C ARG A 471 50.66 7.24 -33.48
N LYS A 472 51.63 7.48 -32.59
CA LYS A 472 53.04 7.62 -32.99
C LYS A 472 53.56 6.32 -33.60
N ARG A 473 53.34 5.17 -32.94
CA ARG A 473 53.74 3.85 -33.46
C ARG A 473 53.11 3.54 -34.81
N ALA A 474 51.82 3.83 -35.00
CA ALA A 474 51.16 3.63 -36.29
C ALA A 474 51.77 4.51 -37.40
N LEU A 475 52.18 5.75 -37.08
CA LEU A 475 52.89 6.62 -38.04
C LEU A 475 54.30 6.11 -38.35
N ASP A 476 55.01 5.59 -37.34
CA ASP A 476 56.34 4.98 -37.51
C ASP A 476 56.22 3.70 -38.37
N GLU A 477 55.23 2.83 -38.12
CA GLU A 477 54.90 1.64 -38.94
C GLU A 477 54.51 2.02 -40.39
N ASP A 478 53.69 3.05 -40.58
CA ASP A 478 53.33 3.57 -41.91
C ASP A 478 54.54 4.13 -42.67
N ALA A 479 55.50 4.75 -41.96
CA ALA A 479 56.74 5.24 -42.55
C ALA A 479 57.67 4.09 -42.97
N GLU A 480 57.85 3.08 -42.10
CA GLU A 480 58.61 1.87 -42.44
C GLU A 480 58.03 1.12 -43.64
N MET A 481 56.70 1.01 -43.74
CA MET A 481 56.04 0.40 -44.90
C MET A 481 56.29 1.18 -46.21
N LYS A 482 56.36 2.51 -46.17
CA LYS A 482 56.67 3.35 -47.34
C LYS A 482 58.12 3.20 -47.79
N THR A 483 59.08 3.23 -46.86
CA THR A 483 60.50 3.04 -47.19
C THR A 483 60.76 1.66 -47.79
N THR A 484 60.08 0.61 -47.28
CA THR A 484 60.18 -0.75 -47.83
C THR A 484 59.52 -0.89 -49.22
N GLN A 485 58.56 -0.03 -49.55
CA GLN A 485 57.95 0.02 -50.90
C GLN A 485 58.85 0.76 -51.90
N GLU A 486 59.50 1.86 -51.50
CA GLU A 486 60.47 2.59 -52.34
C GLU A 486 61.74 1.75 -52.64
N GLU A 487 62.20 0.92 -51.70
CA GLU A 487 63.32 -0.01 -51.94
C GLU A 487 62.95 -1.23 -52.81
N ARG A 488 61.65 -1.46 -53.08
CA ARG A 488 61.16 -2.58 -53.91
C ARG A 488 60.80 -2.17 -55.35
N GLU A 489 60.88 -0.90 -55.72
CA GLU A 489 60.79 -0.49 -57.12
C GLU A 489 62.18 -0.67 -57.78
N PRO A 490 62.37 -1.67 -58.68
CA PRO A 490 63.63 -1.79 -59.38
C PRO A 490 63.71 -0.66 -60.42
N SER A 491 64.84 0.04 -60.43
CA SER A 491 65.21 0.97 -61.49
C SER A 491 65.11 0.28 -62.86
N THR A 492 64.01 0.45 -63.58
CA THR A 492 63.97 0.23 -65.02
C THR A 492 64.71 1.39 -65.67
N GLY A 493 66.04 1.31 -65.59
CA GLY A 493 66.96 2.13 -66.37
C GLY A 493 67.14 1.55 -67.76
N ASP A 494 67.00 2.43 -68.75
CA ASP A 494 67.61 2.49 -70.07
C ASP A 494 68.11 1.18 -70.71
N ASN A 495 67.45 0.77 -71.81
CA ASN A 495 68.01 0.82 -73.17
C ASN A 495 66.98 0.42 -74.24
#